data_AF-A0A4Z1BT10-F1
#
_entry.id   AF-A0A4Z1BT10-F1
#
_cell.length_a   1.000
_cell.length_b   1.000
_cell.length_c   1.000
_cell.angle_alpha   90.00
_cell.angle_beta   90.00
_cell.angle_gamma   90.00
#
_symmetry.space_group_name_H-M   'P 1'
#
loop_
_entity.id
_entity.type
_entity.pdbx_description
1 polymer ?
#
loop_
_entity_poly.entity_id
_entity_poly.type
_entity_poly.pdbx_seq_one_letter_code
_entity_poly.pdbx_strand_id
1 'polypeptide(L)'
;MSEELTQDRGAWITSPLPDGSGGRRRSPHMADADHGVAGDPASICDRAHNWGRSHYHWPDPAEPRETTLAACPPYPTKARMKVKNEHRIIGIELLRFVSAFAVLIWHFQHFGYGEGEIDIIRSEQPFYSLLRPFYEHGAIGVQVFWAISGFIIFFKYTEVLCAGKINAGSFAVARLSRLYPLHFITLILVLPLQMLYLIQHGEYFVYLHNDGLHFVLNLLFASHWGFEEGDSFNGPIWSVSIEILVYAAFFVLVSCFGIIGAYAGAAALLFLFSIIGLGVVSICLLYFFTGGALALLRFHSNRIGLPVSLCRHGFHLAGASLLIAAPAAVWVLMRSPQPTYLALLASLILVLLAIYLLVVLDC
;
A
#
# COMPACT_ATOMS: atom_id res chain seq x y z
N MET A 1 31.05 35.41 26.83
CA MET A 1 31.01 35.45 25.36
C MET A 1 30.24 34.22 24.93
N SER A 2 28.94 34.40 25.02
CA SER A 2 27.96 33.41 25.46
C SER A 2 26.63 34.03 25.06
N GLU A 3 26.20 33.77 23.83
CA GLU A 3 24.92 34.12 23.20
C GLU A 3 25.13 33.99 21.69
N GLU A 4 24.91 32.80 21.09
CA GLU A 4 24.54 32.66 19.65
C GLU A 4 24.29 31.21 19.14
N LEU A 5 23.91 30.23 19.98
CA LEU A 5 23.61 28.87 19.48
C LEU A 5 22.34 28.23 20.07
N THR A 6 21.34 29.04 20.42
CA THR A 6 20.04 28.57 20.93
C THR A 6 18.86 29.18 20.19
N GLN A 7 18.86 29.10 18.85
CA GLN A 7 17.70 29.53 18.07
C GLN A 7 17.57 28.77 16.74
N ASP A 8 17.27 27.47 16.80
CA ASP A 8 16.52 26.82 15.71
C ASP A 8 15.84 25.48 16.10
N ARG A 9 15.32 25.37 17.32
CA ARG A 9 14.42 24.26 17.70
C ARG A 9 13.14 24.84 18.31
N GLY A 10 12.01 24.67 17.61
CA GLY A 10 10.68 25.02 18.10
C GLY A 10 9.98 26.11 17.28
N ALA A 11 9.44 25.75 16.12
CA ALA A 11 8.59 26.65 15.34
C ALA A 11 7.51 25.92 14.55
N TRP A 12 6.74 25.03 15.20
CA TRP A 12 5.40 24.66 14.74
C TRP A 12 4.54 24.31 15.96
N ILE A 13 3.95 25.33 16.60
CA ILE A 13 2.66 25.36 17.33
C ILE A 13 2.59 26.74 18.02
N THR A 14 1.69 27.59 17.52
CA THR A 14 0.78 28.50 18.23
C THR A 14 0.50 29.75 17.38
N SER A 15 -0.72 29.84 16.86
CA SER A 15 -1.39 31.12 16.64
C SER A 15 -2.87 30.96 17.02
N PRO A 16 -3.44 31.82 17.88
CA PRO A 16 -4.83 31.71 18.35
C PRO A 16 -5.84 32.28 17.35
N LEU A 17 -7.02 31.68 17.29
CA LEU A 17 -8.23 32.24 16.68
C LEU A 17 -8.82 33.33 17.58
N PRO A 18 -9.33 34.45 17.03
CA PRO A 18 -10.34 35.25 17.69
C PRO A 18 -11.76 34.80 17.30
N ASP A 19 -12.64 34.88 18.29
CA ASP A 19 -14.10 34.98 18.20
C ASP A 19 -14.52 36.11 17.23
N GLY A 20 -15.72 36.23 16.67
CA GLY A 20 -17.06 35.74 16.96
C GLY A 20 -18.00 36.94 16.73
N SER A 21 -18.96 36.86 15.80
CA SER A 21 -20.31 37.46 15.88
C SER A 21 -21.01 37.67 14.52
N GLY A 22 -22.29 37.26 14.48
CA GLY A 22 -23.36 38.08 13.92
C GLY A 22 -23.78 37.83 12.47
N GLY A 23 -24.90 37.13 12.24
CA GLY A 23 -25.54 37.14 10.92
C GLY A 23 -26.76 36.25 10.72
N ARG A 24 -27.84 36.42 11.50
CA ARG A 24 -29.18 35.87 11.18
C ARG A 24 -29.74 36.51 9.90
N ARG A 25 -30.40 35.72 9.03
CA ARG A 25 -31.68 36.02 8.32
C ARG A 25 -32.09 34.80 7.45
N ARG A 26 -33.15 34.10 7.85
CA ARG A 26 -34.54 34.15 7.31
C ARG A 26 -34.79 33.26 6.09
N SER A 27 -35.40 32.10 6.34
CA SER A 27 -36.42 31.48 5.48
C SER A 27 -37.71 32.34 5.48
N PRO A 28 -38.60 32.19 4.46
CA PRO A 28 -39.88 31.54 4.75
C PRO A 28 -40.60 30.83 3.57
N HIS A 29 -41.58 29.98 3.96
CA HIS A 29 -42.77 29.43 3.26
C HIS A 29 -42.60 28.36 2.16
N MET A 30 -43.24 27.16 2.15
CA MET A 30 -44.52 26.56 2.64
C MET A 30 -45.55 26.34 1.50
N ALA A 31 -45.95 25.07 1.30
CA ALA A 31 -47.24 24.52 0.80
C ALA A 31 -47.01 23.05 0.33
N ASP A 32 -47.46 22.03 1.07
CA ASP A 32 -48.78 21.32 1.06
C ASP A 32 -48.91 20.29 -0.09
N ALA A 33 -48.91 18.98 0.22
CA ALA A 33 -50.08 18.06 0.35
C ALA A 33 -50.19 17.16 -0.93
N ASP A 34 -50.61 15.89 -0.99
CA ASP A 34 -51.42 15.06 -0.09
C ASP A 34 -51.44 13.56 -0.56
N HIS A 35 -51.90 12.67 0.33
CA HIS A 35 -52.54 11.32 0.15
C HIS A 35 -51.77 10.16 -0.55
N GLY A 36 -51.83 8.87 -0.19
CA GLY A 36 -52.63 7.96 0.68
C GLY A 36 -52.28 6.53 0.15
N VAL A 37 -52.17 5.44 0.92
CA VAL A 37 -53.23 4.57 1.46
C VAL A 37 -52.55 3.37 2.14
N ALA A 38 -53.11 2.92 3.26
CA ALA A 38 -52.71 1.76 4.06
C ALA A 38 -53.45 0.47 3.64
N GLY A 39 -52.84 -0.69 3.90
CA GLY A 39 -53.47 -2.01 3.83
C GLY A 39 -52.96 -2.93 4.96
N ASP A 40 -53.91 -3.50 5.71
CA ASP A 40 -53.83 -4.18 7.01
C ASP A 40 -53.33 -5.65 6.91
N PRO A 41 -52.59 -6.22 7.89
CA PRO A 41 -52.01 -7.55 7.83
C PRO A 41 -52.85 -8.57 8.62
N ALA A 42 -53.87 -9.16 7.99
CA ALA A 42 -54.61 -10.29 8.55
C ALA A 42 -54.61 -11.48 7.58
N SER A 43 -53.55 -12.29 7.61
CA SER A 43 -53.57 -13.70 7.13
C SER A 43 -52.36 -14.54 7.59
N ILE A 44 -51.67 -14.12 8.65
CA ILE A 44 -50.60 -14.90 9.29
C ILE A 44 -51.25 -15.78 10.36
N CYS A 45 -51.70 -17.00 9.99
CA CYS A 45 -51.83 -18.11 10.96
C CYS A 45 -52.07 -19.52 10.38
N ASP A 46 -52.43 -19.71 9.10
CA ASP A 46 -52.90 -21.04 8.65
C ASP A 46 -51.92 -21.89 7.82
N ARG A 47 -50.61 -21.81 8.05
CA ARG A 47 -49.67 -22.68 7.31
C ARG A 47 -48.49 -23.25 8.08
N ALA A 48 -48.68 -23.52 9.36
CA ALA A 48 -47.70 -24.19 10.21
C ALA A 48 -48.01 -25.69 10.43
N HIS A 49 -48.37 -26.45 9.39
CA HIS A 49 -48.41 -27.92 9.46
C HIS A 49 -48.31 -28.55 8.08
N ASN A 50 -47.08 -28.78 7.60
CA ASN A 50 -46.65 -29.87 6.70
C ASN A 50 -45.34 -29.50 5.99
N TRP A 51 -44.21 -29.92 6.55
CA TRP A 51 -42.94 -30.00 5.81
C TRP A 51 -42.39 -31.42 5.93
N GLY A 52 -43.03 -32.32 5.19
CA GLY A 52 -42.54 -33.67 4.94
C GLY A 52 -42.81 -34.03 3.49
N ARG A 53 -41.76 -34.01 2.66
CA ARG A 53 -41.70 -34.51 1.27
C ARG A 53 -42.63 -33.83 0.25
N SER A 54 -42.06 -32.96 -0.60
CA SER A 54 -42.41 -32.96 -2.03
C SER A 54 -41.33 -32.30 -2.87
N HIS A 55 -41.04 -32.94 -4.01
CA HIS A 55 -40.16 -32.49 -5.07
C HIS A 55 -40.53 -31.08 -5.56
N TYR A 56 -39.55 -30.18 -5.64
CA TYR A 56 -39.71 -28.93 -6.36
C TYR A 56 -39.40 -29.15 -7.84
N HIS A 57 -40.44 -29.02 -8.67
CA HIS A 57 -40.35 -28.82 -10.12
C HIS A 57 -40.15 -27.33 -10.35
N TRP A 58 -39.06 -26.92 -10.99
CA TRP A 58 -38.81 -25.53 -11.34
C TRP A 58 -39.57 -25.20 -12.64
N PRO A 59 -40.28 -24.07 -12.76
CA PRO A 59 -40.82 -23.64 -14.04
C PRO A 59 -39.67 -23.26 -14.98
N ASP A 60 -39.71 -23.76 -16.22
CA ASP A 60 -38.75 -23.40 -17.24
C ASP A 60 -38.77 -21.88 -17.48
N PRO A 61 -37.61 -21.19 -17.51
CA PRO A 61 -37.56 -19.80 -17.88
C PRO A 61 -37.88 -19.66 -19.37
N ALA A 62 -38.83 -18.77 -19.69
CA ALA A 62 -39.17 -18.38 -21.05
C ALA A 62 -37.91 -18.02 -21.86
N GLU A 63 -37.82 -18.58 -23.07
CA GLU A 63 -36.72 -18.36 -24.02
C GLU A 63 -36.47 -16.87 -24.29
N PRO A 64 -35.23 -16.36 -24.12
CA PRO A 64 -34.83 -15.09 -24.69
C PRO A 64 -34.57 -15.26 -26.19
N ARG A 65 -35.19 -14.42 -27.02
CA ARG A 65 -34.91 -14.35 -28.47
C ARG A 65 -33.42 -14.16 -28.72
N GLU A 66 -32.87 -15.03 -29.58
CA GLU A 66 -31.50 -14.99 -30.05
C GLU A 66 -31.14 -13.62 -30.66
N THR A 67 -30.22 -12.90 -30.01
CA THR A 67 -29.35 -11.94 -30.69
C THR A 67 -27.92 -12.46 -30.55
N THR A 68 -27.31 -12.76 -31.68
CA THR A 68 -25.97 -13.33 -31.81
C THR A 68 -24.90 -12.38 -31.24
N LEU A 69 -24.41 -12.68 -30.03
CA LEU A 69 -23.16 -12.17 -29.48
C LEU A 69 -22.40 -13.36 -28.88
N ALA A 70 -21.15 -13.53 -29.31
CA ALA A 70 -20.32 -14.71 -29.09
C ALA A 70 -20.30 -15.21 -27.63
N ALA A 71 -20.69 -16.47 -27.43
CA ALA A 71 -20.68 -17.14 -26.14
C ALA A 71 -19.24 -17.32 -25.62
N CYS A 72 -18.97 -16.87 -24.39
CA CYS A 72 -17.76 -17.20 -23.65
C CYS A 72 -17.75 -18.70 -23.30
N PRO A 73 -16.58 -19.37 -23.33
CA PRO A 73 -16.50 -20.77 -22.93
C PRO A 73 -16.78 -20.94 -21.42
N PRO A 74 -17.40 -22.07 -21.00
CA PRO A 74 -17.73 -22.31 -19.61
C PRO A 74 -16.48 -22.49 -18.74
N TYR A 75 -16.51 -21.94 -17.53
CA TYR A 75 -15.46 -22.10 -16.53
C TYR A 75 -15.41 -23.56 -16.05
N PRO A 76 -14.23 -24.20 -15.98
CA PRO A 76 -14.14 -25.60 -15.56
C PRO A 76 -14.55 -25.73 -14.09
N THR A 77 -15.55 -26.59 -13.85
CA THR A 77 -16.03 -27.00 -12.52
C THR A 77 -14.93 -27.74 -11.75
N LYS A 78 -15.04 -27.68 -10.42
CA LYS A 78 -14.07 -28.06 -9.36
C LYS A 78 -13.58 -29.53 -9.36
N ALA A 79 -13.12 -30.06 -10.48
CA ALA A 79 -12.50 -31.38 -10.56
C ALA A 79 -10.97 -31.23 -10.55
N ARG A 80 -10.39 -31.36 -9.35
CA ARG A 80 -8.98 -31.68 -9.12
C ARG A 80 -7.98 -30.78 -9.87
N MET A 81 -7.84 -29.53 -9.42
CA MET A 81 -6.59 -28.81 -9.63
C MET A 81 -5.47 -29.60 -8.92
N LYS A 82 -4.79 -30.45 -9.67
CA LYS A 82 -3.38 -30.77 -9.40
C LYS A 82 -2.72 -29.40 -9.23
N VAL A 83 -2.30 -29.07 -8.01
CA VAL A 83 -1.44 -27.92 -7.75
C VAL A 83 -0.13 -28.24 -8.46
N LYS A 84 -0.08 -27.95 -9.75
CA LYS A 84 1.14 -27.91 -10.55
C LYS A 84 1.96 -26.82 -9.86
N ASN A 85 3.16 -27.16 -9.37
CA ASN A 85 4.08 -26.21 -8.75
C ASN A 85 4.01 -24.90 -9.54
N GLU A 86 3.36 -23.89 -8.96
CA GLU A 86 3.35 -22.57 -9.56
C GLU A 86 4.81 -22.16 -9.65
N HIS A 87 5.25 -21.74 -10.84
CA HIS A 87 6.62 -21.31 -11.09
C HIS A 87 6.97 -20.21 -10.08
N ARG A 88 7.60 -20.58 -8.95
CA ARG A 88 8.11 -19.63 -7.98
C ARG A 88 9.13 -18.80 -8.72
N ILE A 89 8.91 -17.49 -8.73
CA ILE A 89 9.88 -16.57 -9.32
C ILE A 89 11.02 -16.45 -8.32
N ILE A 90 12.03 -17.30 -8.47
CA ILE A 90 13.16 -17.41 -7.53
C ILE A 90 13.82 -16.04 -7.31
N GLY A 91 13.98 -15.25 -8.37
CA GLY A 91 14.53 -13.90 -8.27
C GLY A 91 13.76 -12.96 -7.35
N ILE A 92 12.43 -13.09 -7.23
CA ILE A 92 11.64 -12.29 -6.28
C ILE A 92 11.93 -12.70 -4.83
N GLU A 93 12.06 -14.01 -4.58
CA GLU A 93 12.38 -14.50 -3.24
C GLU A 93 13.81 -14.11 -2.83
N LEU A 94 14.77 -14.17 -3.77
CA LEU A 94 16.12 -13.68 -3.55
C LEU A 94 16.15 -12.18 -3.26
N LEU A 95 15.43 -11.38 -4.04
CA LEU A 95 15.33 -9.94 -3.79
C LEU A 95 14.77 -9.63 -2.41
N ARG A 96 13.69 -10.30 -2.01
CA ARG A 96 13.13 -10.14 -0.66
C ARG A 96 14.12 -10.50 0.42
N PHE A 97 14.88 -11.58 0.24
CA PHE A 97 15.90 -12.00 1.21
C PHE A 97 16.99 -10.93 1.34
N VAL A 98 17.54 -10.45 0.22
CA VAL A 98 18.58 -9.41 0.21
C VAL A 98 18.06 -8.11 0.82
N SER A 99 16.82 -7.71 0.49
CA SER A 99 16.18 -6.52 1.06
C SER A 99 15.93 -6.65 2.56
N ALA A 100 15.44 -7.80 3.04
CA ALA A 100 15.25 -8.05 4.47
C ALA A 100 16.59 -7.99 5.22
N PHE A 101 17.63 -8.60 4.66
CA PHE A 101 18.97 -8.56 5.22
C PHE A 101 19.52 -7.13 5.27
N ALA A 102 19.37 -6.37 4.20
CA ALA A 102 19.80 -4.98 4.14
C ALA A 102 19.11 -4.11 5.21
N VAL A 103 17.78 -4.25 5.35
CA VAL A 103 17.00 -3.52 6.36
C VAL A 103 17.41 -3.94 7.76
N LEU A 104 17.62 -5.24 8.00
CA LEU A 104 18.06 -5.75 9.30
C LEU A 104 19.41 -5.14 9.72
N ILE A 105 20.42 -5.20 8.85
CA ILE A 105 21.75 -4.63 9.15
C ILE A 105 21.67 -3.12 9.36
N TRP A 106 20.88 -2.41 8.55
CA TRP A 106 20.67 -0.98 8.72
C TRP A 106 20.07 -0.64 10.09
N HIS A 107 19.20 -1.48 10.65
CA HIS A 107 18.61 -1.22 11.97
C HIS A 107 19.59 -1.39 13.15
N PHE A 108 20.77 -1.99 12.96
CA PHE A 108 21.72 -2.14 14.08
C PHE A 108 22.14 -0.80 14.69
N GLN A 109 22.14 0.27 13.89
CA GLN A 109 22.42 1.63 14.34
C GLN A 109 21.31 2.22 15.25
N HIS A 110 20.17 1.55 15.43
CA HIS A 110 19.12 2.01 16.34
C HIS A 110 19.24 1.40 17.74
N PHE A 111 20.05 0.36 17.94
CA PHE A 111 20.18 -0.30 19.25
C PHE A 111 21.03 0.47 20.26
N GLY A 112 21.81 1.48 19.85
CA GLY A 112 22.58 2.31 20.78
C GLY A 112 21.83 3.51 21.36
N TYR A 113 20.52 3.66 21.09
CA TYR A 113 19.67 4.71 21.66
C TYR A 113 19.34 4.53 23.17
N GLY A 114 20.25 3.92 23.93
CA GLY A 114 19.95 3.38 25.27
C GLY A 114 20.24 4.29 26.47
N GLU A 115 21.27 5.13 26.45
CA GLU A 115 21.62 5.99 27.61
C GLU A 115 22.39 7.22 27.12
N GLY A 116 21.73 8.38 27.03
CA GLY A 116 22.31 9.60 26.47
C GLY A 116 22.48 9.55 24.94
N GLU A 117 22.64 10.71 24.31
CA GLU A 117 22.98 10.83 22.87
C GLU A 117 24.38 10.24 22.61
N ILE A 118 24.53 8.92 22.71
CA ILE A 118 25.73 8.23 22.22
C ILE A 118 25.58 8.22 20.70
N ASP A 119 26.27 9.15 20.04
CA ASP A 119 26.43 9.12 18.58
C ASP A 119 27.05 7.77 18.19
N ILE A 120 26.22 6.87 17.66
CA ILE A 120 26.72 5.59 17.16
C ILE A 120 27.60 5.85 15.95
N ILE A 121 28.89 5.59 16.10
CA ILE A 121 29.84 5.65 15.00
C ILE A 121 29.64 4.40 14.12
N ARG A 122 28.97 4.57 12.97
CA ARG A 122 28.68 3.49 12.01
C ARG A 122 29.91 2.67 11.62
N SER A 123 31.07 3.32 11.50
CA SER A 123 32.32 2.65 11.11
C SER A 123 32.87 1.67 12.15
N GLU A 124 32.38 1.73 13.38
CA GLU A 124 32.77 0.82 14.47
C GLU A 124 31.83 -0.40 14.59
N GLN A 125 30.79 -0.47 13.75
CA GLN A 125 29.88 -1.60 13.75
C GLN A 125 30.59 -2.90 13.31
N PRO A 126 30.16 -4.07 13.84
CA PRO A 126 30.77 -5.35 13.50
C PRO A 126 30.80 -5.58 11.99
N PHE A 127 31.96 -6.03 11.50
CA PHE A 127 32.20 -6.34 10.08
C PHE A 127 31.94 -5.17 9.11
N TYR A 128 32.12 -3.92 9.57
CA TYR A 128 31.84 -2.73 8.76
C TYR A 128 32.46 -2.77 7.36
N SER A 129 33.73 -3.18 7.22
CA SER A 129 34.39 -3.23 5.92
C SER A 129 33.65 -4.09 4.88
N LEU A 130 33.04 -5.19 5.30
CA LEU A 130 32.26 -6.08 4.45
C LEU A 130 30.81 -5.62 4.29
N LEU A 131 30.19 -5.15 5.38
CA LEU A 131 28.77 -4.82 5.45
C LEU A 131 28.45 -3.34 5.23
N ARG A 132 29.46 -2.52 4.93
CA ARG A 132 29.36 -1.07 4.68
C ARG A 132 28.16 -0.65 3.85
N PRO A 133 27.88 -1.23 2.66
CA PRO A 133 26.74 -0.79 1.85
C PRO A 133 25.40 -1.00 2.57
N PHE A 134 25.28 -2.03 3.41
CA PHE A 134 24.06 -2.31 4.16
C PHE A 134 23.89 -1.38 5.37
N TYR A 135 24.97 -1.04 6.07
CA TYR A 135 24.91 -0.05 7.14
C TYR A 135 24.57 1.36 6.63
N GLU A 136 25.17 1.76 5.51
CA GLU A 136 24.96 3.12 4.97
C GLU A 136 23.64 3.24 4.18
N HIS A 137 23.25 2.22 3.41
CA HIS A 137 22.16 2.32 2.43
C HIS A 137 21.08 1.24 2.59
N GLY A 138 21.11 0.41 3.64
CA GLY A 138 20.17 -0.71 3.78
C GLY A 138 18.70 -0.32 3.91
N ALA A 139 18.40 0.94 4.27
CA ALA A 139 17.06 1.51 4.19
C ALA A 139 16.41 1.37 2.80
N ILE A 140 17.21 1.35 1.71
CA ILE A 140 16.74 1.15 0.32
C ILE A 140 15.95 -0.16 0.16
N GLY A 141 16.16 -1.14 1.03
CA GLY A 141 15.41 -2.39 1.02
C GLY A 141 13.90 -2.19 1.16
N VAL A 142 13.44 -1.12 1.83
CA VAL A 142 12.01 -0.79 1.96
C VAL A 142 11.40 -0.43 0.60
N GLN A 143 12.09 0.37 -0.20
CA GLN A 143 11.67 0.77 -1.54
C GLN A 143 11.61 -0.44 -2.48
N VAL A 144 12.56 -1.38 -2.35
CA VAL A 144 12.53 -2.65 -3.07
C VAL A 144 11.29 -3.47 -2.68
N PHE A 145 10.96 -3.55 -1.39
CA PHE A 145 9.73 -4.25 -0.94
C PHE A 145 8.46 -3.64 -1.54
N TRP A 146 8.33 -2.31 -1.55
CA TRP A 146 7.20 -1.63 -2.19
C TRP A 146 7.09 -1.96 -3.69
N ALA A 147 8.21 -1.97 -4.41
CA ALA A 147 8.22 -2.33 -5.83
C ALA A 147 7.88 -3.81 -6.07
N ILE A 148 8.43 -4.74 -5.28
CA ILE A 148 8.09 -6.16 -5.35
C ILE A 148 6.61 -6.38 -5.06
N SER A 149 6.08 -5.66 -4.08
CA SER A 149 4.68 -5.74 -3.71
C SER A 149 3.77 -5.29 -4.85
N GLY A 150 4.08 -4.16 -5.45
CA GLY A 150 3.43 -3.68 -6.67
C GLY A 150 3.48 -4.70 -7.79
N PHE A 151 4.66 -5.25 -8.08
CA PHE A 151 4.84 -6.30 -9.07
C PHE A 151 3.89 -7.48 -8.84
N ILE A 152 3.87 -8.02 -7.63
CA ILE A 152 3.09 -9.23 -7.31
C ILE A 152 1.60 -8.94 -7.32
N ILE A 153 1.18 -7.80 -6.79
CA ILE A 153 -0.23 -7.44 -6.74
C ILE A 153 -0.76 -7.20 -8.16
N PHE A 154 -0.04 -6.47 -9.01
CA PHE A 154 -0.43 -6.31 -10.41
C PHE A 154 -0.45 -7.65 -11.13
N PHE A 155 0.56 -8.50 -10.94
CA PHE A 155 0.64 -9.82 -11.57
C PHE A 155 -0.56 -10.71 -11.18
N LYS A 156 -0.96 -10.71 -9.91
CA LYS A 156 -2.01 -11.61 -9.39
C LYS A 156 -3.42 -11.06 -9.56
N TYR A 157 -3.63 -9.76 -9.35
CA TYR A 157 -4.96 -9.19 -9.16
C TYR A 157 -5.49 -8.39 -10.35
N THR A 158 -4.64 -7.95 -11.28
CA THR A 158 -5.11 -7.05 -12.36
C THR A 158 -6.21 -7.67 -13.23
N GLU A 159 -6.01 -8.90 -13.74
CA GLU A 159 -7.03 -9.54 -14.60
C GLU A 159 -8.34 -9.81 -13.85
N VAL A 160 -8.27 -10.24 -12.58
CA VAL A 160 -9.47 -10.56 -11.79
C VAL A 160 -10.22 -9.31 -11.35
N LEU A 161 -9.53 -8.19 -11.10
CA LEU A 161 -10.13 -6.90 -10.78
C LEU A 161 -10.80 -6.29 -12.01
N CYS A 162 -10.11 -6.24 -13.15
CA CYS A 162 -10.69 -5.75 -14.40
C CYS A 162 -11.90 -6.59 -14.86
N ALA A 163 -11.93 -7.88 -14.52
CA ALA A 163 -13.07 -8.76 -14.80
C ALA A 163 -14.19 -8.71 -13.75
N GLY A 164 -14.06 -7.87 -12.70
CA GLY A 164 -15.06 -7.76 -11.63
C GLY A 164 -15.23 -9.02 -10.77
N LYS A 165 -14.24 -9.91 -10.75
CA LYS A 165 -14.34 -11.25 -10.11
C LYS A 165 -13.97 -11.25 -8.63
N ILE A 166 -13.40 -10.16 -8.11
CA ILE A 166 -13.03 -10.02 -6.71
C ILE A 166 -13.60 -8.71 -6.15
N ASN A 167 -14.20 -8.78 -4.97
CA ASN A 167 -14.71 -7.62 -4.26
C ASN A 167 -13.67 -7.06 -3.27
N ALA A 168 -13.92 -5.86 -2.76
CA ALA A 168 -13.02 -5.15 -1.84
C ALA A 168 -12.72 -5.96 -0.57
N GLY A 169 -13.73 -6.60 0.03
CA GLY A 169 -13.56 -7.40 1.25
C GLY A 169 -12.64 -8.60 1.04
N SER A 170 -12.81 -9.34 -0.06
CA SER A 170 -11.96 -10.49 -0.38
C SER A 170 -10.51 -10.09 -0.65
N PHE A 171 -10.31 -8.96 -1.34
CA PHE A 171 -8.98 -8.39 -1.55
C PHE A 171 -8.34 -7.94 -0.21
N ALA A 172 -9.08 -7.21 0.62
CA ALA A 172 -8.61 -6.72 1.92
C ALA A 172 -8.24 -7.88 2.85
N VAL A 173 -9.09 -8.90 2.98
CA VAL A 173 -8.81 -10.08 3.81
C VAL A 173 -7.55 -10.80 3.32
N ALA A 174 -7.40 -11.02 2.01
CA ALA A 174 -6.21 -11.67 1.45
C ALA A 174 -4.91 -10.90 1.74
N ARG A 175 -5.00 -9.57 1.92
CA ARG A 175 -3.85 -8.74 2.26
C ARG A 175 -3.59 -8.67 3.76
N LEU A 176 -4.63 -8.41 4.55
CA LEU A 176 -4.55 -8.27 5.99
C LEU A 176 -4.23 -9.61 6.67
N SER A 177 -4.74 -10.74 6.18
CA SER A 177 -4.43 -12.06 6.75
C SER A 177 -2.93 -12.40 6.71
N ARG A 178 -2.17 -11.76 5.81
CA ARG A 178 -0.73 -11.94 5.70
C ARG A 178 0.07 -11.01 6.61
N LEU A 179 -0.41 -9.78 6.83
CA LEU A 179 0.34 -8.72 7.50
C LEU A 179 -0.08 -8.55 8.98
N TYR A 180 -1.38 -8.64 9.25
CA TYR A 180 -1.99 -8.34 10.54
C TYR A 180 -1.57 -9.31 11.67
N PRO A 181 -1.44 -10.64 11.47
CA PRO A 181 -1.11 -11.54 12.57
C PRO A 181 0.23 -11.20 13.23
N LEU A 182 1.27 -10.94 12.44
CA LEU A 182 2.57 -10.57 12.96
C LEU A 182 2.52 -9.21 13.65
N HIS A 183 1.92 -8.21 13.01
CA HIS A 183 1.76 -6.87 13.56
C HIS A 183 1.06 -6.88 14.92
N PHE A 184 -0.09 -7.55 15.00
CA PHE A 184 -0.87 -7.65 16.23
C PHE A 184 -0.07 -8.30 17.36
N ILE A 185 0.61 -9.41 17.09
CA ILE A 185 1.47 -10.07 18.08
C ILE A 185 2.55 -9.11 18.55
N THR A 186 3.26 -8.43 17.63
CA THR A 186 4.32 -7.49 18.02
C THR A 186 3.80 -6.29 18.80
N LEU A 187 2.64 -5.74 18.44
CA LEU A 187 2.04 -4.60 19.12
C LEU A 187 1.63 -4.96 20.56
N ILE A 188 0.99 -6.11 20.75
CA ILE A 188 0.59 -6.60 22.08
C ILE A 188 1.79 -7.00 22.94
N LEU A 189 2.93 -7.38 22.34
CA LEU A 189 4.18 -7.61 23.07
C LEU A 189 4.89 -6.30 23.44
N VAL A 190 4.95 -5.33 22.52
CA VAL A 190 5.63 -4.03 22.75
C VAL A 190 4.89 -3.21 23.80
N LEU A 191 3.55 -3.24 23.84
CA LEU A 191 2.74 -2.51 24.81
C LEU A 191 3.19 -2.72 26.27
N PRO A 192 3.21 -3.96 26.84
CA PRO A 192 3.67 -4.18 28.20
C PRO A 192 5.16 -3.91 28.39
N LEU A 193 6.00 -4.14 27.37
CA LEU A 193 7.44 -3.82 27.45
C LEU A 193 7.67 -2.32 27.62
N GLN A 194 6.95 -1.49 26.86
CA GLN A 194 6.98 -0.03 27.00
C GLN A 194 6.48 0.41 28.37
N MET A 195 5.43 -0.21 28.90
CA MET A 195 4.94 0.08 30.25
C MET A 195 5.95 -0.30 31.34
N LEU A 196 6.61 -1.46 31.22
CA LEU A 196 7.65 -1.89 32.15
C LEU A 196 8.84 -0.94 32.13
N TYR A 197 9.27 -0.50 30.93
CA TYR A 197 10.36 0.47 30.78
C TYR A 197 9.99 1.83 31.39
N LEU A 198 8.77 2.33 31.14
CA LEU A 198 8.26 3.56 31.75
C LEU A 198 8.29 3.52 33.27
N ILE A 199 7.90 2.40 33.89
CA ILE A 199 7.92 2.24 35.35
C ILE A 199 9.36 2.28 35.90
N GLN A 200 10.34 1.75 35.15
CA GLN A 200 11.73 1.66 35.60
C GLN A 200 12.53 2.94 35.36
N HIS A 201 12.28 3.64 34.25
CA HIS A 201 13.11 4.76 33.79
C HIS A 201 12.38 6.12 33.78
N GLY A 202 11.05 6.14 33.94
CA GLY A 202 10.24 7.37 33.94
C GLY A 202 9.90 7.92 32.54
N GLU A 203 10.38 7.28 31.48
CA GLU A 203 10.11 7.61 30.07
C GLU A 203 9.90 6.35 29.22
N TYR A 204 9.38 6.49 28.00
CA TYR A 204 9.23 5.37 27.07
C TYR A 204 10.53 5.07 26.31
N PHE A 205 10.70 3.82 25.89
CA PHE A 205 11.89 3.37 25.18
C PHE A 205 11.84 3.78 23.70
N VAL A 206 12.80 4.60 23.25
CA VAL A 206 13.03 5.09 21.88
C VAL A 206 11.91 5.95 21.30
N TYR A 207 10.67 5.46 21.33
CA TYR A 207 9.48 6.13 20.82
C TYR A 207 8.67 6.65 21.99
N LEU A 208 8.44 7.97 22.04
CA LEU A 208 7.84 8.61 23.22
C LEU A 208 6.30 8.63 23.18
N HIS A 209 5.69 8.50 22.00
CA HIS A 209 4.24 8.61 21.83
C HIS A 209 3.54 7.25 22.02
N ASN A 210 3.32 6.81 23.26
CA ASN A 210 2.66 5.53 23.58
C ASN A 210 1.32 5.69 24.31
N ASP A 211 0.49 6.63 23.86
CA ASP A 211 -0.85 6.84 24.39
C ASP A 211 -1.93 6.01 23.67
N GLY A 212 -3.19 6.14 24.14
CA GLY A 212 -4.32 5.41 23.58
C GLY A 212 -4.66 5.75 22.12
N LEU A 213 -4.45 7.00 21.69
CA LEU A 213 -4.67 7.40 20.29
C LEU A 213 -3.66 6.67 19.40
N HIS A 214 -2.38 6.74 19.75
CA HIS A 214 -1.31 6.07 19.02
C HIS A 214 -1.48 4.54 19.01
N PHE A 215 -2.02 3.96 20.08
CA PHE A 215 -2.34 2.54 20.11
C PHE A 215 -3.43 2.17 19.11
N VAL A 216 -4.50 2.96 19.02
CA VAL A 216 -5.59 2.77 18.04
C VAL A 216 -5.07 2.96 16.62
N LEU A 217 -4.24 3.97 16.37
CA LEU A 217 -3.61 4.19 15.07
C LEU A 217 -2.75 2.99 14.67
N ASN A 218 -1.91 2.48 15.57
CA ASN A 218 -1.14 1.26 15.33
C ASN A 218 -2.06 0.07 15.05
N LEU A 219 -3.10 -0.15 15.86
CA LEU A 219 -4.03 -1.26 15.70
C LEU A 219 -4.71 -1.28 14.32
N LEU A 220 -4.94 -0.11 13.73
CA LEU A 220 -5.56 0.06 12.41
C LEU A 220 -4.57 0.15 11.25
N PHE A 221 -3.27 -0.04 11.49
CA PHE A 221 -2.20 0.25 10.52
C PHE A 221 -2.22 1.70 10.01
N ALA A 222 -2.73 2.64 10.81
CA ALA A 222 -2.79 4.06 10.51
C ALA A 222 -1.72 4.86 11.28
N SER A 223 -0.60 4.22 11.63
CA SER A 223 0.48 4.85 12.39
C SER A 223 1.29 5.86 11.57
N HIS A 224 1.15 5.88 10.24
CA HIS A 224 1.90 6.75 9.31
C HIS A 224 1.01 7.31 8.19
N TRP A 225 -0.22 7.69 8.55
CA TRP A 225 -1.19 8.23 7.59
C TRP A 225 -1.27 9.76 7.64
N GLY A 226 -0.54 10.39 8.58
CA GLY A 226 -0.55 11.83 8.84
C GLY A 226 -1.52 12.26 9.95
N PHE A 227 -2.06 11.31 10.72
CA PHE A 227 -2.90 11.58 11.89
C PHE A 227 -2.14 11.46 13.21
N GLU A 228 -0.96 10.87 13.15
CA GLU A 228 -0.04 10.64 14.25
C GLU A 228 0.84 11.86 14.56
N GLU A 229 1.33 11.91 15.80
CA GLU A 229 2.44 12.79 16.18
C GLU A 229 3.66 11.90 16.47
N GLY A 230 4.65 11.92 15.57
CA GLY A 230 5.87 11.14 15.73
C GLY A 230 5.66 9.62 15.71
N ASP A 231 6.75 8.90 16.00
CA ASP A 231 6.76 7.45 16.05
C ASP A 231 6.23 6.92 17.39
N SER A 232 5.58 5.75 17.34
CA SER A 232 4.86 5.17 18.46
C SER A 232 4.97 3.65 18.49
N PHE A 233 4.94 3.05 19.69
CA PHE A 233 4.95 1.60 19.94
C PHE A 233 5.98 0.83 19.08
N ASN A 234 5.52 0.32 17.94
CA ASN A 234 6.31 -0.42 16.97
C ASN A 234 6.68 0.46 15.78
N GLY A 235 7.61 1.41 15.97
CA GLY A 235 8.06 2.32 14.91
C GLY A 235 8.37 1.65 13.56
N PRO A 236 9.08 0.50 13.51
CA PRO A 236 9.38 -0.20 12.25
C PRO A 236 8.17 -0.59 11.38
N ILE A 237 6.94 -0.56 11.90
CA ILE A 237 5.72 -0.87 11.15
C ILE A 237 5.35 0.20 10.10
N TRP A 238 5.93 1.40 10.20
CA TRP A 238 5.61 2.57 9.39
C TRP A 238 5.47 2.28 7.89
N SER A 239 6.39 1.49 7.34
CA SER A 239 6.43 1.18 5.91
C SER A 239 5.26 0.32 5.44
N VAL A 240 4.78 -0.58 6.31
CA VAL A 240 3.62 -1.45 6.06
C VAL A 240 2.31 -0.69 6.25
N SER A 241 2.26 0.24 7.21
CA SER A 241 1.13 1.16 7.40
C SER A 241 0.83 1.94 6.12
N ILE A 242 1.85 2.53 5.50
CA ILE A 242 1.73 3.25 4.22
C ILE A 242 1.36 2.30 3.08
N GLU A 243 1.93 1.11 3.06
CA GLU A 243 1.68 0.13 2.00
C GLU A 243 0.20 -0.30 1.93
N ILE A 244 -0.49 -0.41 3.06
CA ILE A 244 -1.93 -0.71 3.11
C ILE A 244 -2.75 0.40 2.45
N LEU A 245 -2.39 1.67 2.65
CA LEU A 245 -3.03 2.80 1.98
C LEU A 245 -2.85 2.71 0.45
N VAL A 246 -1.64 2.35 0.00
CA VAL A 246 -1.36 2.16 -1.43
C VAL A 246 -2.10 0.96 -2.02
N TYR A 247 -2.29 -0.13 -1.27
CA TYR A 247 -3.14 -1.24 -1.71
C TYR A 247 -4.59 -0.84 -1.90
N ALA A 248 -5.14 -0.02 -0.99
CA ALA A 248 -6.48 0.51 -1.11
C ALA A 248 -6.61 1.42 -2.34
N ALA A 249 -5.65 2.33 -2.54
CA ALA A 249 -5.57 3.17 -3.73
C ALA A 249 -5.52 2.32 -5.01
N PHE A 250 -4.64 1.32 -5.08
CA PHE A 250 -4.57 0.39 -6.21
C PHE A 250 -5.90 -0.28 -6.50
N PHE A 251 -6.56 -0.84 -5.47
CA PHE A 251 -7.83 -1.54 -5.64
C PHE A 251 -8.89 -0.61 -6.25
N VAL A 252 -9.07 0.59 -5.67
CA VAL A 252 -10.04 1.59 -6.15
C VAL A 252 -9.71 2.01 -7.58
N LEU A 253 -8.45 2.35 -7.83
CA LEU A 253 -7.99 2.85 -9.12
C LEU A 253 -8.21 1.83 -10.25
N VAL A 254 -7.80 0.57 -10.05
CA VAL A 254 -7.97 -0.48 -11.07
C VAL A 254 -9.44 -0.87 -11.22
N SER A 255 -10.19 -1.00 -10.11
CA SER A 255 -11.59 -1.44 -10.18
C SER A 255 -12.50 -0.40 -10.83
N CYS A 256 -12.26 0.89 -10.59
CA CYS A 256 -13.11 1.97 -11.11
C CYS A 256 -12.70 2.45 -12.51
N PHE A 257 -11.40 2.45 -12.82
CA PHE A 257 -10.89 3.13 -14.02
C PHE A 257 -10.06 2.21 -14.95
N GLY A 258 -9.96 0.92 -14.61
CA GLY A 258 -9.10 -0.03 -15.33
C GLY A 258 -7.61 0.33 -15.21
N ILE A 259 -6.76 -0.39 -15.94
CA ILE A 259 -5.31 -0.24 -15.82
C ILE A 259 -4.84 1.17 -16.22
N ILE A 260 -5.30 1.68 -17.37
CA ILE A 260 -4.86 2.98 -17.90
C ILE A 260 -5.28 4.11 -16.95
N GLY A 261 -6.55 4.09 -16.53
CA GLY A 261 -7.06 5.07 -15.57
C GLY A 261 -6.39 4.96 -14.20
N ALA A 262 -5.97 3.75 -13.81
CA ALA A 262 -5.23 3.58 -12.56
C ALA A 262 -3.85 4.26 -12.58
N TYR A 263 -3.11 4.20 -13.68
CA TYR A 263 -1.84 4.94 -13.79
C TYR A 263 -2.06 6.45 -13.81
N ALA A 264 -3.09 6.94 -14.50
CA ALA A 264 -3.45 8.36 -14.49
C ALA A 264 -3.85 8.84 -13.09
N GLY A 265 -4.68 8.07 -12.40
CA GLY A 265 -5.08 8.35 -11.02
C GLY A 265 -3.92 8.27 -10.04
N ALA A 266 -3.00 7.30 -10.20
CA ALA A 266 -1.79 7.23 -9.41
C ALA A 266 -0.89 8.45 -9.61
N ALA A 267 -0.73 8.94 -10.86
CA ALA A 267 0.01 10.17 -11.14
C ALA A 267 -0.64 11.40 -10.47
N ALA A 268 -1.98 11.49 -10.48
CA ALA A 268 -2.70 12.55 -9.79
C ALA A 268 -2.54 12.47 -8.26
N LEU A 269 -2.63 11.28 -7.67
CA LEU A 269 -2.41 11.06 -6.24
C LEU A 269 -0.97 11.36 -5.83
N LEU A 270 0.02 10.95 -6.64
CA LEU A 270 1.43 11.28 -6.43
C LEU A 270 1.61 12.78 -6.29
N PHE A 271 1.06 13.55 -7.24
CA PHE A 271 1.10 15.01 -7.23
C PHE A 271 0.39 15.59 -6.00
N LEU A 272 -0.84 15.15 -5.71
CA LEU A 272 -1.62 15.62 -4.57
C LEU A 272 -0.89 15.39 -3.24
N PHE A 273 -0.48 14.14 -2.96
CA PHE A 273 0.20 13.74 -1.73
C PHE A 273 1.52 14.49 -1.52
N SER A 274 2.20 14.83 -2.61
CA SER A 274 3.42 15.62 -2.55
C SER A 274 3.22 17.09 -2.16
N ILE A 275 2.01 17.62 -2.35
CA ILE A 275 1.66 19.00 -1.98
C ILE A 275 1.19 19.06 -0.53
N ILE A 276 0.42 18.07 -0.08
CA ILE A 276 -0.17 18.05 1.27
C ILE A 276 0.77 17.48 2.35
N GLY A 277 2.05 17.27 2.03
CA GLY A 277 3.06 16.81 3.00
C GLY A 277 3.14 15.29 3.20
N LEU A 278 2.41 14.47 2.42
CA LEU A 278 2.47 13.01 2.47
C LEU A 278 3.54 12.43 1.53
N GLY A 279 4.75 13.00 1.57
CA GLY A 279 5.83 12.66 0.63
C GLY A 279 6.24 11.18 0.66
N VAL A 280 6.24 10.55 1.83
CA VAL A 280 6.60 9.12 1.97
C VAL A 280 5.54 8.22 1.33
N VAL A 281 4.25 8.58 1.43
CA VAL A 281 3.15 7.90 0.74
C VAL A 281 3.33 8.03 -0.77
N SER A 282 3.69 9.22 -1.27
CA SER A 282 4.01 9.41 -2.70
C SER A 282 5.16 8.50 -3.15
N ILE A 283 6.23 8.37 -2.36
CA ILE A 283 7.36 7.49 -2.71
C ILE A 283 6.89 6.02 -2.77
N CYS A 284 6.15 5.55 -1.77
CA CYS A 284 5.60 4.20 -1.78
C CYS A 284 4.72 3.95 -3.01
N LEU A 285 3.82 4.88 -3.32
CA LEU A 285 2.94 4.82 -4.48
C LEU A 285 3.73 4.74 -5.80
N LEU A 286 4.81 5.53 -5.92
CA LEU A 286 5.70 5.53 -7.10
C LEU A 286 6.36 4.16 -7.29
N TYR A 287 7.02 3.64 -6.26
CA TYR A 287 7.71 2.34 -6.33
C TYR A 287 6.71 1.20 -6.59
N PHE A 288 5.55 1.23 -5.95
CA PHE A 288 4.49 0.24 -6.14
C PHE A 288 3.99 0.20 -7.58
N PHE A 289 3.59 1.33 -8.16
CA PHE A 289 3.10 1.38 -9.55
C PHE A 289 4.21 1.11 -10.57
N THR A 290 5.46 1.45 -10.25
CA THR A 290 6.62 1.12 -11.07
C THR A 290 6.85 -0.40 -11.13
N GLY A 291 6.79 -1.08 -9.97
CA GLY A 291 6.82 -2.54 -9.92
C GLY A 291 5.64 -3.17 -10.67
N GLY A 292 4.46 -2.56 -10.57
CA GLY A 292 3.28 -2.94 -11.34
C GLY A 292 3.48 -2.88 -12.85
N ALA A 293 4.15 -1.84 -13.34
CA ALA A 293 4.47 -1.68 -14.77
C ALA A 293 5.37 -2.82 -15.26
N LEU A 294 6.39 -3.21 -14.47
CA LEU A 294 7.24 -4.35 -14.78
C LEU A 294 6.45 -5.67 -14.85
N ALA A 295 5.46 -5.87 -13.97
CA ALA A 295 4.60 -7.04 -14.01
C ALA A 295 3.75 -7.10 -15.28
N LEU A 296 3.18 -5.97 -15.70
CA LEU A 296 2.39 -5.88 -16.93
C LEU A 296 3.26 -6.12 -18.17
N LEU A 297 4.49 -5.58 -18.20
CA LEU A 297 5.45 -5.83 -19.28
C LEU A 297 5.77 -7.32 -19.40
N ARG A 298 6.04 -7.99 -18.27
CA ARG A 298 6.29 -9.44 -18.25
C ARG A 298 5.09 -10.22 -18.76
N PHE A 299 3.89 -9.86 -18.33
CA PHE A 299 2.66 -10.51 -18.75
C PHE A 299 2.43 -10.41 -20.27
N HIS A 300 2.63 -9.22 -20.83
CA HIS A 300 2.51 -8.97 -22.26
C HIS A 300 3.54 -9.77 -23.06
N SER A 301 4.81 -9.82 -22.61
CA SER A 301 5.86 -10.56 -23.30
C SER A 301 5.57 -12.07 -23.40
N ASN A 302 4.96 -12.66 -22.37
CA ASN A 302 4.65 -14.10 -22.36
C ASN A 302 3.46 -14.47 -23.26
N ARG A 303 2.51 -13.54 -23.48
CA ARG A 303 1.32 -13.78 -24.31
C ARG A 303 1.61 -13.79 -25.81
N ILE A 304 2.62 -13.05 -26.27
CA ILE A 304 2.86 -12.82 -27.71
C ILE A 304 3.80 -13.91 -28.31
N GLY A 305 4.42 -14.77 -27.51
CA GLY A 305 5.20 -15.92 -28.02
C GLY A 305 6.38 -15.55 -28.92
N LEU A 306 6.86 -14.30 -28.86
CA LEU A 306 7.93 -13.79 -29.73
C LEU A 306 9.30 -14.43 -29.37
N PRO A 307 10.08 -14.89 -30.37
CA PRO A 307 11.43 -15.38 -30.15
C PRO A 307 12.32 -14.28 -29.55
N VAL A 308 13.09 -14.69 -28.55
CA VAL A 308 13.78 -13.90 -27.51
C VAL A 308 14.76 -12.83 -28.03
N SER A 309 15.13 -12.82 -29.31
CA SER A 309 16.37 -12.17 -29.74
C SER A 309 16.28 -10.80 -30.43
N LEU A 310 15.22 -10.37 -31.12
CA LEU A 310 15.37 -9.20 -32.03
C LEU A 310 14.45 -7.96 -31.85
N CYS A 311 13.31 -8.03 -31.17
CA CYS A 311 12.41 -6.86 -31.00
C CYS A 311 12.15 -6.41 -29.55
N ARG A 312 12.70 -7.13 -28.54
CA ARG A 312 12.30 -6.98 -27.13
C ARG A 312 13.05 -5.88 -26.35
N HIS A 313 14.22 -5.45 -26.83
CA HIS A 313 15.09 -4.56 -26.05
C HIS A 313 14.90 -3.05 -26.33
N GLY A 314 14.44 -2.64 -27.51
CA GLY A 314 14.34 -1.20 -27.84
C GLY A 314 13.02 -0.55 -27.40
N PHE A 315 11.89 -1.23 -27.65
CA PHE A 315 10.55 -0.63 -27.54
C PHE A 315 9.98 -0.64 -26.11
N HIS A 316 10.26 -1.70 -25.34
CA HIS A 316 9.80 -1.81 -23.95
C HIS A 316 10.66 -1.01 -22.96
N LEU A 317 11.96 -0.89 -23.22
CA LEU A 317 12.86 -0.08 -22.41
C LEU A 317 12.65 1.42 -22.63
N ALA A 318 12.33 1.88 -23.84
CA ALA A 318 12.07 3.29 -24.13
C ALA A 318 10.67 3.78 -23.70
N GLY A 319 9.62 2.96 -23.86
CA GLY A 319 8.25 3.35 -23.51
C GLY A 319 7.98 3.41 -22.01
N ALA A 320 8.52 2.46 -21.23
CA ALA A 320 8.32 2.40 -19.78
C ALA A 320 9.19 3.41 -19.01
N SER A 321 10.37 3.75 -19.54
CA SER A 321 11.24 4.75 -18.94
C SER A 321 10.75 6.19 -19.24
N LEU A 322 10.23 6.50 -20.43
CA LEU A 322 9.73 7.85 -20.73
C LEU A 322 8.42 8.22 -20.00
N LEU A 323 7.50 7.28 -19.80
CA LEU A 323 6.18 7.59 -19.21
C LEU A 323 6.21 7.76 -17.68
N ILE A 324 7.22 7.19 -17.00
CA ILE A 324 7.40 7.33 -15.55
C ILE A 324 8.47 8.39 -15.24
N ALA A 325 9.59 8.40 -15.97
CA ALA A 325 10.69 9.31 -15.67
C ALA A 325 10.38 10.76 -16.05
N ALA A 326 9.61 11.04 -17.12
CA ALA A 326 9.40 12.42 -17.56
C ALA A 326 8.52 13.25 -16.60
N PRO A 327 7.36 12.76 -16.11
CA PRO A 327 6.56 13.52 -15.13
C PRO A 327 7.21 13.56 -13.75
N ALA A 328 7.88 12.47 -13.33
CA ALA A 328 8.59 12.40 -12.06
C ALA A 328 9.83 13.31 -12.05
N ALA A 329 10.61 13.35 -13.14
CA ALA A 329 11.75 14.24 -13.29
C ALA A 329 11.33 15.71 -13.40
N VAL A 330 10.25 16.03 -14.15
CA VAL A 330 9.75 17.41 -14.25
C VAL A 330 9.20 17.90 -12.90
N TRP A 331 8.46 17.07 -12.16
CA TRP A 331 7.98 17.44 -10.81
C TRP A 331 9.13 17.63 -9.81
N VAL A 332 10.14 16.75 -9.85
CA VAL A 332 11.33 16.83 -8.99
C VAL A 332 12.23 18.04 -9.33
N LEU A 333 12.44 18.33 -10.62
CA LEU A 333 13.29 19.44 -11.07
C LEU A 333 12.66 20.81 -10.83
N MET A 334 11.33 20.92 -10.82
CA MET A 334 10.65 22.22 -10.67
C MET A 334 10.56 22.76 -9.23
N ARG A 335 11.01 22.02 -8.20
CA ARG A 335 10.77 22.44 -6.80
C ARG A 335 12.00 22.69 -5.91
N SER A 336 13.18 22.12 -6.17
CA SER A 336 14.49 22.55 -5.60
C SER A 336 15.60 21.52 -5.92
N PRO A 337 16.82 21.92 -6.30
CA PRO A 337 17.96 21.01 -6.48
C PRO A 337 18.55 20.62 -5.11
N GLN A 338 17.93 19.66 -4.41
CA GLN A 338 18.49 19.03 -3.20
C GLN A 338 19.15 17.68 -3.56
N PRO A 339 20.26 17.28 -2.92
CA PRO A 339 20.99 16.02 -3.19
C PRO A 339 20.15 14.74 -2.94
N THR A 340 19.06 14.86 -2.19
CA THR A 340 18.12 13.77 -1.89
C THR A 340 17.40 13.22 -3.13
N TYR A 341 17.19 14.04 -4.16
CA TYR A 341 16.45 13.64 -5.36
C TYR A 341 17.26 12.77 -6.32
N LEU A 342 18.57 13.05 -6.45
CA LEU A 342 19.47 12.20 -7.24
C LEU A 342 19.59 10.80 -6.63
N ALA A 343 19.63 10.72 -5.30
CA ALA A 343 19.61 9.45 -4.57
C ALA A 343 18.30 8.68 -4.79
N LEU A 344 17.15 9.38 -4.83
CA LEU A 344 15.86 8.77 -5.12
C LEU A 344 15.80 8.22 -6.56
N LEU A 345 16.26 8.99 -7.54
CA LEU A 345 16.29 8.55 -8.94
C LEU A 345 17.25 7.37 -9.13
N ALA A 346 18.45 7.45 -8.54
CA ALA A 346 19.43 6.37 -8.60
C ALA A 346 18.90 5.09 -7.96
N SER A 347 18.29 5.18 -6.78
CA SER A 347 17.66 4.02 -6.13
C SER A 347 16.53 3.44 -6.98
N LEU A 348 15.68 4.27 -7.58
CA LEU A 348 14.61 3.79 -8.46
C LEU A 348 15.16 3.02 -9.67
N ILE A 349 16.21 3.55 -10.32
CA ILE A 349 16.88 2.89 -11.45
C ILE A 349 17.49 1.56 -11.01
N LEU A 350 18.16 1.51 -9.85
CA LEU A 350 18.76 0.28 -9.33
C LEU A 350 17.71 -0.78 -9.00
N VAL A 351 16.60 -0.39 -8.36
CA VAL A 351 15.48 -1.30 -8.04
C VAL A 351 14.87 -1.84 -9.33
N LEU A 352 14.63 -0.98 -10.31
CA LEU A 352 14.11 -1.36 -11.62
C LEU A 352 15.03 -2.35 -12.33
N LEU A 353 16.34 -2.06 -12.36
CA LEU A 353 17.33 -2.93 -12.96
C LEU A 353 17.37 -4.29 -12.25
N ALA A 354 17.40 -4.29 -10.92
CA ALA A 354 17.46 -5.52 -10.12
C ALA A 354 16.21 -6.40 -10.32
N ILE A 355 15.01 -5.81 -10.32
CA ILE A 355 13.78 -6.54 -10.64
C ILE A 355 13.82 -7.03 -12.08
N TYR A 356 14.20 -6.19 -13.05
CA TYR A 356 14.26 -6.59 -14.45
C TYR A 356 15.21 -7.78 -14.66
N LEU A 357 16.43 -7.71 -14.15
CA LEU A 357 17.44 -8.77 -14.27
C LEU A 357 16.97 -10.08 -13.63
N LEU A 358 16.42 -10.04 -12.41
CA LEU A 358 16.10 -11.25 -11.64
C LEU A 358 14.71 -11.83 -11.96
N VAL A 359 13.83 -11.06 -12.60
CA VAL A 359 12.43 -11.45 -12.76
C VAL A 359 12.06 -11.60 -14.23
N VAL A 360 12.64 -10.77 -15.10
CA VAL A 360 12.30 -10.74 -16.54
C VAL A 360 13.31 -11.56 -17.36
N LEU A 361 14.59 -11.62 -16.95
CA LEU A 361 15.62 -12.38 -17.68
C LEU A 361 15.78 -13.86 -17.24
N ASP A 362 15.22 -14.26 -16.10
CA ASP A 362 15.20 -15.67 -15.63
C ASP A 362 14.23 -16.57 -16.45
N CYS A 363 13.94 -16.21 -17.71
CA CYS A 363 13.09 -16.93 -18.68
C CYS A 363 13.74 -16.82 -20.07
#